data_AF-U5S6L0-F1
#
_entry.id   AF-U5S6L0-F1
#
_cell.length_a   1.000
_cell.length_b   1.000
_cell.length_c   1.000
_cell.angle_alpha   90.00
_cell.angle_beta   90.00
_cell.angle_gamma   90.00
#
_symmetry.space_group_name_H-M   'P 1'
#
loop_
_entity.id
_entity.type
_entity.pdbx_description
1 polymer ?
#
loop_
_entity_poly.entity_id
_entity_poly.type
_entity_poly.pdbx_seq_one_letter_code
_entity_poly.pdbx_strand_id
1 'polypeptide(L)' 'MEQKEWLLQELERVIQTSRDYKQKALLKAVRDLINEQVERIRQMEGELDGTLWSPRNWSE' A
#
# COMPACT_ATOMS: atom_id res chain seq x y z
N MET A 1 -3.83 -0.26 -9.05
CA MET A 1 -5.09 0.11 -8.36
C MET A 1 -6.05 -1.07 -8.21
N GLU A 2 -6.35 -1.80 -9.29
CA GLU A 2 -7.24 -2.98 -9.27
C GLU A 2 -6.82 -4.05 -8.25
N GLN A 3 -5.53 -4.40 -8.21
CA GLN A 3 -5.00 -5.41 -7.28
C GLN A 3 -5.13 -4.99 -5.80
N LYS A 4 -4.95 -3.71 -5.49
CA LYS A 4 -5.14 -3.17 -4.13
C LYS A 4 -6.60 -3.32 -3.72
N GLU A 5 -7.50 -2.88 -4.58
CA GLU A 5 -8.95 -2.88 -4.31
C GLU A 5 -9.46 -4.29 -4.07
N TRP A 6 -9.08 -5.23 -4.94
CA TRP A 6 -9.39 -6.65 -4.77
C TRP A 6 -8.88 -7.20 -3.42
N LEU A 7 -7.62 -6.90 -3.06
CA LEU A 7 -7.01 -7.38 -1.82
C LEU A 7 -7.69 -6.81 -0.57
N LEU A 8 -8.08 -5.53 -0.59
CA LEU A 8 -8.79 -4.89 0.51
C LEU A 8 -10.20 -5.46 0.67
N GLN A 9 -10.90 -5.74 -0.43
CA GLN A 9 -12.22 -6.37 -0.40
C GLN A 9 -12.16 -7.79 0.19
N GLU A 10 -11.15 -8.57 -0.19
CA GLU A 10 -10.97 -9.92 0.33
C GLU A 10 -10.61 -9.90 1.82
N LEU A 11 -9.75 -8.98 2.26
CA LEU A 11 -9.46 -8.78 3.69
C LEU A 11 -10.72 -8.43 4.48
N GLU A 12 -11.57 -7.54 3.96
CA GLU A 12 -12.82 -7.19 4.63
C GLU A 12 -13.76 -8.40 4.73
N ARG A 13 -13.87 -9.21 3.67
CA ARG A 13 -14.63 -10.46 3.69
C ARG A 13 -14.15 -11.42 4.78
N VAL A 14 -12.84 -11.58 4.94
CA VAL A 14 -12.25 -12.46 5.96
C VAL A 14 -12.42 -11.87 7.37
N ILE A 15 -12.29 -10.55 7.54
CA ILE A 15 -12.53 -9.86 8.83
C ILE A 15 -13.97 -10.08 9.30
N GLN A 16 -14.95 -9.95 8.40
CA GLN A 16 -16.36 -10.11 8.73
C GLN A 16 -16.73 -11.56 9.05
N THR A 17 -16.06 -12.53 8.44
CA THR A 17 -16.33 -13.96 8.67
C THR A 17 -15.55 -14.56 9.84
N SER A 18 -14.46 -13.94 10.28
CA SER A 18 -13.71 -14.39 11.45
C SER A 18 -14.53 -14.21 12.74
N ARG A 19 -14.39 -15.16 13.69
CA ARG A 19 -14.99 -15.09 15.03
C ARG A 19 -13.96 -14.80 16.12
N ASP A 20 -12.68 -14.88 15.80
CA ASP A 20 -11.57 -14.67 16.73
C ASP A 20 -11.14 -13.19 16.70
N TYR A 21 -11.10 -12.57 17.88
CA TYR A 21 -10.72 -11.16 18.02
C TYR A 21 -9.28 -10.89 17.58
N LYS A 22 -8.33 -11.77 17.93
CA LYS A 22 -6.91 -11.62 17.57
C LYS A 22 -6.73 -11.72 16.06
N GLN A 23 -7.46 -12.63 15.40
CA GLN A 23 -7.46 -12.74 13.95
C GLN A 23 -8.00 -11.46 13.30
N LYS A 24 -9.13 -10.92 13.79
CA LYS A 24 -9.66 -9.63 13.30
C LYS A 24 -8.66 -8.49 13.46
N ALA A 25 -7.99 -8.41 14.61
CA ALA A 25 -6.99 -7.38 14.87
C ALA A 25 -5.81 -7.49 13.90
N LEU A 26 -5.30 -8.70 13.67
CA LEU A 26 -4.23 -8.97 12.71
C LEU A 26 -4.64 -8.55 11.29
N LEU A 27 -5.81 -8.97 10.84
CA LEU A 27 -6.30 -8.65 9.48
C LEU A 27 -6.53 -7.15 9.27
N LYS A 28 -6.99 -6.44 10.30
CA LYS A 28 -7.09 -4.97 10.27
C LYS A 28 -5.71 -4.31 10.15
N ALA A 29 -4.73 -4.78 10.91
CA ALA A 29 -3.36 -4.27 10.81
C ALA A 29 -2.75 -4.54 9.42
N VAL A 30 -3.03 -5.70 8.82
CA VAL A 30 -2.61 -6.01 7.44
C VAL A 30 -3.25 -5.05 6.43
N ARG A 31 -4.54 -4.77 6.58
CA ARG A 31 -5.26 -3.80 5.73
C ARG A 31 -4.62 -2.41 5.81
N ASP A 32 -4.28 -1.96 7.02
CA ASP A 32 -3.66 -0.66 7.23
C ASP A 32 -2.24 -0.62 6.62
N LEU A 33 -1.46 -1.69 6.81
CA LEU A 33 -0.12 -1.84 6.21
C LEU A 33 -0.16 -1.78 4.68
N ILE A 34 -1.12 -2.44 4.03
CA ILE A 34 -1.26 -2.41 2.56
C ILE A 34 -1.51 -0.98 2.06
N ASN A 35 -2.33 -0.20 2.77
CA ASN A 35 -2.57 1.20 2.41
C ASN A 35 -1.30 2.04 2.50
N GLU A 36 -0.51 1.84 3.54
CA GLU A 36 0.80 2.51 3.67
C GLU A 36 1.77 2.10 2.56
N GLN A 37 1.83 0.81 2.21
CA GLN A 37 2.75 0.36 1.14
C GLN A 37 2.39 1.00 -0.21
N VAL A 38 1.11 1.13 -0.53
CA VAL A 38 0.67 1.79 -1.76
C VAL A 38 1.09 3.25 -1.77
N GLU A 39 0.96 3.95 -0.65
CA GLU A 39 1.38 5.35 -0.57
C GLU A 39 2.90 5.50 -0.67
N ARG A 40 3.68 4.59 -0.07
CA ARG A 40 5.14 4.57 -0.23
C ARG A 40 5.56 4.34 -1.68
N ILE A 41 4.90 3.44 -2.40
CA ILE A 41 5.17 3.22 -3.83
C ILE A 41 4.94 4.50 -4.61
N ARG A 42 3.80 5.17 -4.39
CA ARG A 42 3.49 6.43 -5.04
C ARG A 42 4.52 7.53 -4.73
N GLN A 43 4.98 7.61 -3.48
CA GLN A 43 6.01 8.57 -3.09
C GLN A 43 7.34 8.27 -3.77
N MET A 44 7.77 7.01 -3.82
CA MET A 44 8.99 6.59 -4.52
C MET A 44 8.91 6.87 -6.03
N GLU A 45 7.75 6.64 -6.66
CA GLU A 45 7.53 7.01 -8.07
C GLU A 45 7.71 8.52 -8.27
N GLY A 46 7.16 9.34 -7.37
CA GLY A 46 7.33 10.80 -7.41
C GLY A 46 8.77 11.27 -7.17
N GLU A 47 9.50 10.63 -6.25
CA GLU A 47 10.93 10.90 -6.02
C GLU A 47 11.78 10.50 -7.22
N LEU A 48 11.51 9.36 -7.84
CA LEU A 48 12.17 8.89 -9.04
C LEU A 48 11.96 9.89 -10.18
N ASP A 49 10.71 10.30 -10.42
CA ASP A 49 10.38 11.31 -11.43
C ASP A 49 11.10 12.64 -11.13
N GLY A 50 11.02 13.14 -9.89
CA GLY A 50 11.70 14.38 -9.51
C GLY A 50 13.21 14.33 -9.70
N THR A 51 13.83 13.17 -9.45
CA THR A 51 15.26 12.93 -9.66
C THR A 51 15.61 12.87 -11.14
N LEU A 52 14.81 12.15 -11.93
CA LEU A 52 14.98 12.04 -13.38
C LEU A 52 14.79 13.38 -14.10
N TRP A 53 13.92 14.25 -13.60
CA TRP A 53 13.66 15.58 -14.16
C TRP A 53 14.52 16.70 -13.55
N SER A 54 15.48 16.38 -12.68
CA SER A 54 16.39 17.35 -12.07
C SER A 54 17.60 17.60 -12.97
N PRO A 55 17.74 18.78 -13.60
CA PRO A 55 18.86 19.07 -14.51
C PRO A 55 20.23 19.06 -13.82
N ARG A 56 20.26 19.18 -12.48
CA ARG A 56 21.49 19.06 -11.69
C ARG A 56 22.13 17.66 -11.75
N ASN A 57 21.33 16.64 -12.07
CA ASN A 57 21.76 15.24 -12.11
C ASN A 57 22.07 14.76 -13.54
N TRP A 58 22.00 15.65 -14.55
CA TRP A 58 22.16 15.29 -15.96
C TRP A 58 23.58 15.54 -16.50
N SER A 59 24.45 16.14 -15.71
CA SER A 59 25.79 16.59 -16.14
C SER A 59 26.95 15.80 -15.52
N GLU A 60 26.77 14.51 -15.26
CA GLU A 60 27.90 13.57 -15.09
C GLU A 60 28.34 13.00 -16.43
#